data_AF-A0A1Q7V4W9-F1
#
_entry.id   AF-A0A1Q7V4W9-F1
#
_cell.length_a   1.000
_cell.length_b   1.000
_cell.length_c   1.000
_cell.angle_alpha   90.00
_cell.angle_beta   90.00
_cell.angle_gamma   90.00
#
_symmetry.space_group_name_H-M   'P 1'
#
loop_
_entity.id
_entity.type
_entity.pdbx_description
1 polymer ?
#
loop_
_entity_poly.entity_id
_entity_poly.type
_entity_poly.pdbx_seq_one_letter_code
_entity_poly.pdbx_strand_id
1 'polypeptide(L)'
;MHDFFDIGPDHFEEWPRDAKIDEAKEQLLAFFDTHPIGVFYEHQIEIIFERRYFHWITGKALHELIAEEKIASDLMTLSGTVPIRFYRRKSHRGWRKQAKEILALVGTFSTEDFSRGLGRHGEQMVDAALPRVGFVRVARGVRAHEGRVWTDTGHDLDRIYRLGDLVFGAEIKNRLSYMDLADVEIKIKICKHLGLIPFFIVRMFPKSYFDLVQREGGITLILEHQLYPHGQHRFAREVKQKLQLPVDSPPEIFDSTLERLLRAIARLRRVTRATS
;
A
#
# COMPACT_ATOMS: atom_id res chain seq x y z
N MET A 1 15.52 12.06 8.31
CA MET A 1 14.54 12.91 7.61
C MET A 1 14.58 12.64 6.11
N HIS A 2 14.61 11.37 5.67
CA HIS A 2 14.75 11.01 4.25
C HIS A 2 13.95 9.78 3.78
N ASP A 3 13.32 8.98 4.67
CA ASP A 3 12.74 7.68 4.25
C ASP A 3 11.21 7.66 4.08
N PHE A 4 10.53 8.80 4.25
CA PHE A 4 9.05 8.84 4.26
C PHE A 4 8.45 9.43 2.97
N PHE A 5 9.30 10.02 2.17
CA PHE A 5 9.05 10.26 0.76
C PHE A 5 10.06 9.43 -0.01
N ASP A 6 9.76 8.15 -0.19
CA ASP A 6 9.99 7.56 -1.50
C ASP A 6 8.94 8.16 -2.47
N ILE A 7 9.00 9.49 -2.59
CA ILE A 7 8.61 10.28 -3.76
C ILE A 7 9.95 10.70 -4.39
N GLY A 8 10.94 9.80 -4.36
CA GLY A 8 11.91 9.80 -5.43
C GLY A 8 11.13 9.58 -6.73
N PRO A 9 11.68 9.94 -7.90
CA PRO A 9 11.31 9.14 -9.05
C PRO A 9 11.47 7.70 -8.59
N ASP A 10 10.42 6.85 -8.69
CA ASP A 10 10.64 5.41 -8.79
C ASP A 10 11.92 5.31 -9.61
N HIS A 11 13.01 4.79 -9.03
CA HIS A 11 14.24 4.64 -9.78
C HIS A 11 13.83 3.71 -10.91
N PHE A 12 13.45 4.31 -12.03
CA PHE A 12 12.93 3.63 -13.19
C PHE A 12 14.20 2.96 -13.72
N GLU A 13 14.52 1.78 -13.18
CA GLU A 13 15.11 0.73 -13.99
C GLU A 13 14.37 0.80 -15.32
N GLU A 14 15.08 0.79 -16.43
CA GLU A 14 14.52 0.96 -17.77
C GLU A 14 13.59 -0.23 -18.08
N TRP A 15 12.40 -0.23 -17.49
CA TRP A 15 11.41 -1.27 -17.66
C TRP A 15 10.95 -1.18 -19.12
N PRO A 16 10.97 -2.29 -19.87
CA PRO A 16 10.57 -2.30 -21.27
C PRO A 16 9.14 -1.75 -21.43
N ARG A 17 8.83 -1.20 -22.61
CA ARG A 17 7.49 -0.69 -22.91
C ARG A 17 6.50 -1.86 -22.88
N ASP A 18 5.58 -1.85 -21.91
CA ASP A 18 4.53 -2.85 -21.71
C ASP A 18 3.24 -2.40 -22.42
N ALA A 19 2.51 -3.32 -23.07
CA ALA A 19 1.23 -3.02 -23.72
C ALA A 19 0.17 -2.46 -22.74
N LYS A 20 0.31 -2.74 -21.44
CA LYS A 20 -0.52 -2.17 -20.38
C LYS A 20 -0.34 -0.66 -20.22
N ILE A 21 0.77 -0.09 -20.68
CA ILE A 21 1.00 1.36 -20.68
C ILE A 21 0.02 2.03 -21.65
N ASP A 22 -0.15 1.48 -22.86
CA ASP A 22 -1.08 2.06 -23.84
C ASP A 22 -2.53 1.97 -23.33
N GLU A 23 -2.92 0.85 -22.70
CA GLU A 23 -4.23 0.72 -22.04
C GLU A 23 -4.40 1.75 -20.90
N ALA A 24 -3.36 1.95 -20.08
CA ALA A 24 -3.38 2.93 -19.00
C ALA A 24 -3.52 4.36 -19.54
N LYS A 25 -2.84 4.70 -20.66
CA LYS A 25 -2.94 6.02 -21.30
C LYS A 25 -4.35 6.32 -21.76
N GLU A 26 -5.02 5.37 -22.40
CA GLU A 26 -6.42 5.53 -22.83
C GLU A 26 -7.34 5.82 -21.65
N GLN A 27 -7.21 5.05 -20.56
CA GLN A 27 -8.03 5.23 -19.37
C GLN A 27 -7.72 6.53 -18.61
N LEU A 28 -6.44 6.92 -18.54
CA LEU A 28 -6.02 8.19 -17.95
C LEU A 28 -6.57 9.37 -18.75
N LEU A 29 -6.54 9.32 -20.08
CA LEU A 29 -7.13 10.36 -20.91
C LEU A 29 -8.64 10.49 -20.66
N ALA A 30 -9.37 9.38 -20.66
CA ALA A 30 -10.79 9.37 -20.35
C ALA A 30 -11.08 9.94 -18.93
N PHE A 31 -10.20 9.65 -17.97
CA PHE A 31 -10.29 10.21 -16.62
C PHE A 31 -10.10 11.73 -16.62
N PHE A 32 -9.10 12.27 -17.32
CA PHE A 32 -8.93 13.72 -17.43
C PHE A 32 -10.02 14.40 -18.28
N ASP A 33 -10.61 13.71 -19.26
CA ASP A 33 -11.74 14.22 -20.06
C ASP A 33 -13.03 14.32 -19.23
N THR A 34 -13.24 13.37 -18.32
CA THR A 34 -14.36 13.42 -17.35
C THR A 34 -14.10 14.40 -16.20
N HIS A 35 -12.84 14.78 -15.97
CA HIS A 35 -12.43 15.76 -14.96
C HIS A 35 -11.67 16.95 -15.60
N PRO A 36 -12.28 17.73 -16.51
CA PRO A 36 -11.58 18.70 -17.33
C PRO A 36 -10.99 19.88 -16.54
N ILE A 37 -11.52 20.14 -15.34
CA ILE A 37 -11.05 21.15 -14.40
C ILE A 37 -10.36 20.53 -13.17
N GLY A 38 -10.11 19.22 -13.19
CA GLY A 38 -9.46 18.52 -12.10
C GLY A 38 -7.95 18.73 -12.09
N VAL A 39 -7.38 18.73 -10.89
CA VAL A 39 -5.95 18.73 -10.62
C VAL A 39 -5.66 17.61 -9.66
N PHE A 40 -4.70 16.78 -10.02
CA PHE A 40 -4.39 15.55 -9.30
C PHE A 40 -2.88 15.45 -9.14
N TYR A 41 -2.39 15.00 -7.98
CA TYR A 41 -0.96 14.71 -7.85
C TYR A 41 -0.66 13.26 -8.26
N GLU A 42 0.59 13.00 -8.62
CA GLU A 42 1.06 11.71 -9.17
C GLU A 42 0.54 10.50 -8.39
N HIS A 43 0.91 10.40 -7.12
CA HIS A 43 0.59 9.26 -6.27
C HIS A 43 -0.93 9.14 -5.99
N GLN A 44 -1.71 10.22 -6.08
CA GLN A 44 -3.18 10.11 -6.07
C GLN A 44 -3.70 9.35 -7.29
N ILE A 45 -3.18 9.65 -8.49
CA ILE A 45 -3.60 8.98 -9.72
C ILE A 45 -3.17 7.51 -9.67
N GLU A 46 -1.95 7.22 -9.24
CA GLU A 46 -1.44 5.86 -9.07
C GLU A 46 -2.37 5.02 -8.19
N ILE A 47 -2.80 5.55 -7.04
CA ILE A 47 -3.71 4.88 -6.11
C ILE A 47 -5.11 4.69 -6.72
N ILE A 48 -5.65 5.69 -7.43
CA ILE A 48 -6.97 5.58 -8.10
C ILE A 48 -6.97 4.41 -9.09
N PHE A 49 -5.86 4.20 -9.79
CA PHE A 49 -5.72 3.19 -10.84
C PHE A 49 -5.08 1.87 -10.36
N GLU A 50 -4.74 1.76 -9.08
CA GLU A 50 -3.89 0.70 -8.54
C GLU A 50 -4.47 -0.72 -8.62
N ARG A 51 -5.81 -0.81 -8.75
CA ARG A 51 -6.51 -2.10 -8.98
C ARG A 51 -6.29 -2.63 -10.39
N ARG A 52 -5.94 -1.77 -11.35
CA ARG A 52 -5.77 -2.11 -12.77
C ARG A 52 -4.31 -2.11 -13.19
N TYR A 53 -3.54 -1.16 -12.67
CA TYR A 53 -2.15 -0.92 -13.07
C TYR A 53 -1.25 -0.84 -11.85
N PHE A 54 -0.01 -1.32 -12.02
CA PHE A 54 1.05 -1.00 -11.06
C PHE A 54 1.32 0.51 -11.08
N HIS A 55 1.76 1.06 -9.95
CA HIS A 55 2.08 2.49 -9.84
C HIS A 55 3.05 2.94 -10.93
N TRP A 56 4.13 2.18 -11.19
CA TRP A 56 5.08 2.47 -12.26
C TRP A 56 4.47 2.50 -13.68
N ILE A 57 3.45 1.68 -13.98
CA ILE A 57 2.75 1.71 -15.27
C ILE A 57 1.98 3.02 -15.39
N THR A 58 1.27 3.41 -14.33
CA THR A 58 0.54 4.67 -14.28
C THR A 58 1.48 5.88 -14.39
N GLY A 59 2.59 5.90 -13.65
CA GLY A 59 3.61 6.96 -13.74
C GLY A 59 4.21 7.08 -15.14
N LYS A 60 4.58 5.95 -15.77
CA LYS A 60 5.12 5.94 -17.14
C LYS A 60 4.08 6.39 -18.18
N ALA A 61 2.83 5.94 -18.07
CA ALA A 61 1.74 6.39 -18.92
C ALA A 61 1.50 7.90 -18.81
N LEU A 62 1.53 8.45 -17.59
CA LEU A 62 1.42 9.89 -17.35
C LEU A 62 2.56 10.67 -18.01
N HIS A 63 3.80 10.20 -17.90
CA HIS A 63 4.95 10.81 -18.57
C HIS A 63 4.82 10.79 -20.11
N GLU A 64 4.38 9.68 -20.69
CA GLU A 64 4.14 9.61 -22.13
C GLU A 64 3.03 10.57 -22.58
N LEU A 65 1.93 10.70 -21.82
CA LEU A 65 0.85 11.65 -22.14
C LEU A 65 1.29 13.12 -22.07
N ILE A 66 2.28 13.45 -21.22
CA ILE A 66 2.90 14.78 -21.21
C ILE A 66 3.73 14.98 -22.47
N ALA A 67 4.57 14.00 -22.83
CA ALA A 67 5.43 14.06 -24.03
C ALA A 67 4.60 14.15 -25.32
N GLU A 68 3.46 13.47 -25.36
CA GLU A 68 2.45 13.54 -26.43
C GLU A 68 1.55 14.77 -26.35
N GLU A 69 1.82 15.67 -25.41
CA GLU A 69 1.15 16.94 -25.31
C GLU A 69 -0.36 16.84 -25.04
N LYS A 70 -0.83 15.73 -24.47
CA LYS A 70 -2.26 15.50 -24.17
C LYS A 70 -2.69 16.07 -22.82
N ILE A 71 -1.78 16.07 -21.86
CA ILE A 71 -1.96 16.65 -20.52
C ILE A 71 -0.82 17.63 -20.20
N ALA A 72 -0.97 18.38 -19.11
CA ALA A 72 0.10 19.21 -18.56
C ALA A 72 0.49 18.72 -17.18
N SER A 73 1.76 18.93 -16.81
CA SER A 73 2.21 18.75 -15.44
C SER A 73 3.03 19.94 -14.95
N ASP A 74 3.02 20.14 -13.65
CA ASP A 74 3.73 21.20 -12.96
C ASP A 74 4.23 20.66 -11.60
N LEU A 75 5.44 21.06 -11.19
CA LEU A 75 5.97 20.73 -9.87
C LEU A 75 5.60 21.83 -8.86
N MET A 76 5.22 21.42 -7.66
CA MET A 76 5.10 22.31 -6.50
C MET A 76 5.76 21.66 -5.29
N THR A 77 6.23 22.45 -4.33
CA THR A 77 6.90 21.93 -3.14
C THR A 77 5.95 21.78 -1.98
N LEU A 78 5.95 20.59 -1.37
CA LEU A 78 5.37 20.34 -0.06
C LEU A 78 6.37 20.77 1.01
N SER A 79 5.92 21.58 1.96
CA SER A 79 6.72 22.07 3.09
C SER A 79 8.06 22.71 2.68
N GLY A 80 8.15 23.23 1.45
CA GLY A 80 9.34 23.91 0.90
C GLY A 80 10.45 22.99 0.37
N THR A 81 10.40 21.68 0.60
CA THR A 81 11.54 20.78 0.31
C THR A 81 11.19 19.58 -0.57
N VAL A 82 9.96 19.08 -0.51
CA VAL A 82 9.59 17.83 -1.19
C VAL A 82 8.82 18.16 -2.46
N PRO A 83 9.36 17.88 -3.66
CA PRO A 83 8.64 18.13 -4.90
C PRO A 83 7.44 17.18 -5.04
N ILE A 84 6.29 17.72 -5.40
CA ILE A 84 5.08 16.98 -5.76
C ILE A 84 4.67 17.39 -7.17
N ARG A 85 4.52 16.40 -8.03
CA ARG A 85 4.06 16.59 -9.41
C ARG A 85 2.55 16.58 -9.48
N PHE A 86 1.99 17.61 -10.10
CA PHE A 86 0.58 17.75 -10.40
C PHE A 86 0.31 17.55 -11.88
N TYR A 87 -0.85 16.98 -12.19
CA TYR A 87 -1.33 16.72 -13.54
C TYR A 87 -2.72 17.32 -13.73
N ARG A 88 -2.98 17.78 -14.95
CA ARG A 88 -4.23 18.45 -15.35
C ARG A 88 -4.42 18.41 -16.86
N ARG A 89 -5.64 18.70 -17.32
CA ARG A 89 -5.85 19.09 -18.72
C ARG A 89 -5.13 20.40 -19.03
N LYS A 90 -4.58 20.50 -20.24
CA LYS A 90 -3.90 21.72 -20.73
C LYS A 90 -4.80 22.96 -20.69
N SER A 91 -6.10 22.79 -20.94
CA SER A 91 -7.10 23.86 -20.93
C SER A 91 -7.35 24.45 -19.54
N HIS A 92 -7.04 23.73 -18.46
CA HIS A 92 -7.30 24.20 -17.11
C HIS A 92 -6.23 25.20 -16.62
N ARG A 93 -6.55 26.50 -16.69
CA ARG A 93 -5.65 27.60 -16.33
C ARG A 93 -5.62 27.95 -14.83
N GLY A 94 -6.73 27.70 -14.11
CA GLY A 94 -6.92 28.06 -12.70
C GLY A 94 -6.36 27.07 -11.66
N TRP A 95 -5.51 26.15 -12.10
CA TRP A 95 -5.13 24.95 -11.36
C TRP A 95 -4.38 25.19 -10.05
N ARG A 96 -3.62 26.29 -9.96
CA ARG A 96 -2.70 26.56 -8.83
C ARG A 96 -3.43 26.66 -7.50
N LYS A 97 -4.67 27.17 -7.48
CA LYS A 97 -5.45 27.26 -6.24
C LYS A 97 -5.80 25.85 -5.72
N GLN A 98 -6.30 24.98 -6.60
CA GLN A 98 -6.62 23.60 -6.27
C GLN A 98 -5.38 22.81 -5.84
N ALA A 99 -4.26 22.98 -6.53
CA ALA A 99 -3.00 22.34 -6.14
C ALA A 99 -2.54 22.76 -4.74
N LYS A 100 -2.66 24.05 -4.38
CA LYS A 100 -2.35 24.52 -3.01
C LYS A 100 -3.25 23.89 -1.95
N GLU A 101 -4.55 23.74 -2.24
CA GLU A 101 -5.50 23.08 -1.34
C GLU A 101 -5.16 21.59 -1.16
N ILE A 102 -4.78 20.91 -2.24
CA ILE A 102 -4.29 19.52 -2.19
C ILE A 102 -2.99 19.42 -1.39
N LEU A 103 -2.02 20.32 -1.62
CA LEU A 103 -0.76 20.34 -0.87
C LEU A 103 -0.98 20.53 0.63
N ALA A 104 -1.90 21.42 1.04
CA ALA A 104 -2.22 21.62 2.45
C ALA A 104 -2.79 20.34 3.08
N LEU A 105 -3.66 19.65 2.35
CA LEU A 105 -4.26 18.40 2.80
C LEU A 105 -3.22 17.27 2.89
N VAL A 106 -2.39 17.10 1.86
CA VAL A 106 -1.26 16.16 1.85
C VAL A 106 -0.31 16.44 3.00
N GLY A 107 0.06 17.71 3.20
CA GLY A 107 0.95 18.12 4.30
C GLY A 107 0.43 17.74 5.68
N THR A 108 -0.90 17.68 5.85
CA THR A 108 -1.51 17.29 7.14
C THR A 108 -1.27 15.81 7.45
N PHE A 109 -1.49 14.92 6.48
CA PHE A 109 -1.30 13.48 6.67
C PHE A 109 0.12 12.96 6.35
N SER A 110 1.00 13.81 5.83
CA SER A 110 2.40 13.50 5.60
C SER A 110 3.32 13.89 6.76
N THR A 111 2.79 14.38 7.88
CA THR A 111 3.61 14.65 9.08
C THR A 111 4.17 13.34 9.65
N GLU A 112 5.34 13.42 10.29
CA GLU A 112 5.96 12.25 10.92
C GLU A 112 5.09 11.67 12.03
N ASP A 113 4.45 12.54 12.83
CA ASP A 113 3.56 12.13 13.90
C ASP A 113 2.33 11.40 13.37
N PHE A 114 1.70 11.93 12.33
CA PHE A 114 0.58 11.26 11.69
C PHE A 114 1.01 9.91 11.10
N SER A 115 2.11 9.89 10.34
CA SER A 115 2.61 8.68 9.68
C SER A 115 2.99 7.57 10.67
N ARG A 116 3.69 7.92 11.76
CA ARG A 116 4.02 6.97 12.84
C ARG A 116 2.76 6.50 13.57
N GLY A 117 1.84 7.41 13.86
CA GLY A 117 0.56 7.10 14.47
C GLY A 117 -0.27 6.13 13.62
N LEU A 118 -0.26 6.32 12.31
CA LEU A 118 -0.98 5.51 11.33
C LEU A 118 -0.45 4.09 11.21
N GLY A 119 0.88 3.93 11.20
CA GLY A 119 1.53 2.62 11.23
C GLY A 119 1.20 1.85 12.51
N ARG A 120 1.40 2.49 13.68
CA ARG A 120 1.07 1.91 14.99
C ARG A 120 -0.40 1.56 15.12
N HIS A 121 -1.29 2.42 14.63
CA HIS A 121 -2.72 2.16 14.66
C HIS A 121 -3.09 0.95 13.79
N GLY A 122 -2.49 0.82 12.60
CA GLY A 122 -2.66 -0.37 11.76
C GLY A 122 -2.28 -1.67 12.50
N GLU A 123 -1.11 -1.67 13.16
CA GLU A 123 -0.70 -2.80 14.00
C GLU A 123 -1.70 -3.10 15.13
N GLN A 124 -2.18 -2.07 15.84
CA GLN A 124 -3.15 -2.20 16.94
C GLN A 124 -4.49 -2.77 16.45
N MET A 125 -4.98 -2.31 15.30
CA MET A 125 -6.22 -2.80 14.69
C MET A 125 -6.13 -4.29 14.38
N VAL A 126 -4.97 -4.74 13.86
CA VAL A 126 -4.72 -6.17 13.60
C VAL A 126 -4.59 -6.95 14.91
N ASP A 127 -3.81 -6.45 15.87
CA ASP A 127 -3.61 -7.06 17.19
C ASP A 127 -4.96 -7.24 17.93
N ALA A 128 -5.92 -6.33 17.73
CA ALA A 128 -7.27 -6.41 18.29
C ALA A 128 -8.20 -7.34 17.48
N ALA A 129 -8.03 -7.40 16.15
CA ALA A 129 -8.95 -8.12 15.28
C ALA A 129 -8.68 -9.62 15.21
N LEU A 130 -7.43 -10.03 15.07
CA LEU A 130 -7.08 -11.44 14.85
C LEU A 130 -7.52 -12.38 16.01
N PRO A 131 -7.46 -11.98 17.29
CA PRO A 131 -7.98 -12.80 18.39
C PRO A 131 -9.47 -13.16 18.26
N ARG A 132 -10.29 -12.31 17.62
CA ARG A 132 -11.72 -12.58 17.39
C ARG A 132 -11.95 -13.83 16.54
N VAL A 133 -10.96 -14.25 15.77
CA VAL A 133 -11.00 -15.45 14.93
C VAL A 133 -9.97 -16.50 15.34
N GLY A 134 -9.54 -16.46 16.62
CA GLY A 134 -8.78 -17.53 17.27
C GLY A 134 -7.26 -17.44 17.14
N PHE A 135 -6.72 -16.36 16.57
CA PHE A 135 -5.27 -16.16 16.58
C PHE A 135 -4.78 -15.72 17.97
N VAL A 136 -3.59 -16.18 18.33
CA VAL A 136 -2.87 -15.75 19.52
C VAL A 136 -1.56 -15.10 19.10
N ARG A 137 -1.31 -13.88 19.58
CA ARG A 137 -0.01 -13.21 19.36
C ARG A 137 1.05 -13.87 20.23
N VAL A 138 2.14 -14.31 19.60
CA VAL A 138 3.26 -14.99 20.26
C VAL A 138 4.41 -14.04 20.54
N ALA A 139 4.73 -13.15 19.59
CA ALA A 139 5.88 -12.24 19.70
C ALA A 139 5.68 -10.96 18.87
N ARG A 140 6.54 -9.96 19.13
CA ARG A 140 6.61 -8.66 18.43
C ARG A 140 8.08 -8.32 18.16
N GLY A 141 8.36 -7.70 17.01
CA GLY A 141 9.73 -7.28 16.64
C GLY A 141 10.66 -8.50 16.56
N VAL A 142 10.37 -9.39 15.63
CA VAL A 142 10.84 -10.77 15.66
C VAL A 142 12.00 -10.97 14.70
N ARG A 143 13.15 -11.31 15.28
CA ARG A 143 14.33 -11.83 14.59
C ARG A 143 14.62 -13.30 14.88
N ALA A 144 13.88 -13.91 15.81
CA ALA A 144 14.15 -15.26 16.28
C ALA A 144 12.88 -16.02 16.63
N HIS A 145 12.87 -17.32 16.35
CA HIS A 145 11.78 -18.23 16.69
C HIS A 145 12.32 -19.66 16.85
N GLU A 146 11.87 -20.36 17.89
CA GLU A 146 12.20 -21.78 18.15
C GLU A 146 13.70 -22.13 17.99
N GLY A 147 14.57 -21.30 18.56
CA GLY A 147 16.03 -21.50 18.52
C GLY A 147 16.72 -21.07 17.22
N ARG A 148 15.97 -20.62 16.21
CA ARG A 148 16.50 -20.04 14.97
C ARG A 148 16.54 -18.52 15.08
N VAL A 149 17.61 -17.92 14.57
CA VAL A 149 17.82 -16.46 14.57
C VAL A 149 18.17 -16.03 13.16
N TRP A 150 17.48 -15.01 12.65
CA TRP A 150 17.80 -14.36 11.39
C TRP A 150 18.95 -13.36 11.61
N THR A 151 20.00 -13.47 10.79
CA THR A 151 21.20 -12.64 10.90
C THR A 151 21.65 -12.02 9.58
N ASP A 152 21.05 -12.44 8.46
CA ASP A 152 21.54 -12.08 7.12
C ASP A 152 21.28 -10.61 6.77
N THR A 153 20.26 -10.00 7.39
CA THR A 153 19.90 -8.59 7.16
C THR A 153 19.42 -7.95 8.48
N GLY A 154 19.33 -6.62 8.52
CA GLY A 154 18.76 -5.89 9.66
C GLY A 154 17.23 -5.86 9.72
N HIS A 155 16.52 -6.65 8.91
CA HIS A 155 15.05 -6.67 8.88
C HIS A 155 14.49 -7.68 9.89
N ASP A 156 13.42 -7.26 10.58
CA ASP A 156 12.65 -8.07 11.54
C ASP A 156 11.19 -8.24 11.06
N LEU A 157 10.45 -9.23 11.56
CA LEU A 157 8.99 -9.30 11.35
C LEU A 157 8.25 -8.46 12.40
N ASP A 158 7.12 -7.86 12.02
CA ASP A 158 6.32 -7.07 12.96
C ASP A 158 5.77 -7.93 14.10
N ARG A 159 5.28 -9.14 13.79
CA ARG A 159 4.63 -10.05 14.75
C ARG A 159 4.86 -11.53 14.43
N ILE A 160 4.69 -12.39 15.42
CA ILE A 160 4.32 -13.79 15.23
C ILE A 160 2.90 -14.00 15.74
N TYR A 161 2.07 -14.69 14.96
CA TYR A 161 0.77 -15.17 15.39
C TYR A 161 0.66 -16.69 15.28
N ARG A 162 -0.15 -17.31 16.14
CA ARG A 162 -0.48 -18.73 16.09
C ARG A 162 -1.98 -18.91 15.90
N LEU A 163 -2.38 -19.84 15.03
CA LEU A 163 -3.76 -20.29 14.89
C LEU A 163 -3.79 -21.83 14.90
N GLY A 164 -4.10 -22.41 16.05
CA GLY A 164 -3.97 -23.85 16.27
C GLY A 164 -2.52 -24.30 16.10
N ASP A 165 -2.29 -25.18 15.13
CA ASP A 165 -1.00 -25.75 14.74
C ASP A 165 -0.18 -24.86 13.80
N LEU A 166 -0.80 -23.84 13.20
CA LEU A 166 -0.14 -22.95 12.25
C LEU A 166 0.52 -21.78 12.97
N VAL A 167 1.78 -21.48 12.61
CA VAL A 167 2.53 -20.33 13.14
C VAL A 167 2.93 -19.42 11.98
N PHE A 168 2.58 -18.14 12.10
CA PHE A 168 2.69 -17.14 11.05
C PHE A 168 3.69 -16.06 11.44
N GLY A 169 4.57 -15.70 10.52
CA GLY A 169 5.42 -14.52 10.60
C GLY A 169 4.71 -13.38 9.86
N ALA A 170 4.29 -12.36 10.59
CA ALA A 170 3.43 -11.33 10.06
C ALA A 170 4.14 -9.99 9.85
N GLU A 171 3.86 -9.39 8.69
CA GLU A 171 4.25 -8.03 8.33
C GLU A 171 2.98 -7.21 8.06
N ILE A 172 2.86 -6.05 8.71
CA ILE A 172 1.66 -5.21 8.73
C ILE A 172 1.98 -3.85 8.11
N LYS A 173 1.35 -3.52 6.96
CA LYS A 173 1.55 -2.22 6.29
C LYS A 173 0.24 -1.48 6.04
N ASN A 174 0.10 -0.35 6.74
CA ASN A 174 -1.03 0.57 6.62
C ASN A 174 -0.64 1.85 5.85
N ARG A 175 0.04 1.69 4.70
CA ARG A 175 0.54 2.79 3.85
C ARG A 175 -0.19 2.84 2.50
N LEU A 176 -0.18 4.02 1.88
CA LEU A 176 -0.74 4.27 0.53
C LEU A 176 0.19 3.85 -0.61
N SER A 177 1.50 3.79 -0.37
CA SER A 177 2.43 3.16 -1.30
C SER A 177 2.40 1.64 -1.10
N TYR A 178 2.88 0.91 -2.11
CA TYR A 178 3.22 -0.49 -1.94
C TYR A 178 4.45 -0.66 -1.06
N MET A 179 4.61 -1.87 -0.52
CA MET A 179 5.91 -2.31 -0.01
C MET A 179 6.85 -2.50 -1.20
N ASP A 180 8.15 -2.30 -1.04
CA ASP A 180 9.13 -2.71 -2.03
C ASP A 180 9.08 -4.24 -2.22
N LEU A 181 9.21 -4.72 -3.46
CA LEU A 181 9.34 -6.14 -3.76
C LEU A 181 10.52 -6.77 -3.01
N ALA A 182 11.66 -6.07 -2.94
CA ALA A 182 12.83 -6.56 -2.24
C ALA A 182 12.52 -6.78 -0.75
N ASP A 183 11.79 -5.86 -0.12
CA ASP A 183 11.29 -6.01 1.25
C ASP A 183 10.37 -7.23 1.38
N VAL A 184 9.40 -7.41 0.47
CA VAL A 184 8.51 -8.58 0.47
C VAL A 184 9.32 -9.87 0.42
N GLU A 185 10.29 -9.98 -0.48
CA GLU A 185 11.14 -11.15 -0.63
C GLU A 185 11.99 -11.42 0.62
N ILE A 186 12.55 -10.38 1.22
CA ILE A 186 13.32 -10.48 2.48
C ILE A 186 12.42 -11.01 3.60
N LYS A 187 11.19 -10.48 3.77
CA LYS A 187 10.26 -10.97 4.80
C LYS A 187 9.86 -12.42 4.60
N ILE A 188 9.70 -12.86 3.35
CA ILE A 188 9.46 -14.28 3.03
C ILE A 188 10.66 -15.13 3.43
N LYS A 189 11.90 -14.71 3.10
CA LYS A 189 13.14 -15.42 3.49
C LYS A 189 13.25 -15.55 5.00
N ILE A 190 12.96 -14.48 5.74
CA ILE A 190 12.93 -14.50 7.22
C ILE A 190 11.94 -15.54 7.72
N CYS A 191 10.71 -15.55 7.20
CA CYS A 191 9.69 -16.50 7.61
C CYS A 191 10.15 -17.95 7.38
N LYS A 192 10.68 -18.26 6.20
CA LYS A 192 11.20 -19.60 5.87
C LYS A 192 12.31 -20.04 6.81
N HIS A 193 13.28 -19.16 7.04
CA HIS A 193 14.39 -19.42 7.97
C HIS A 193 13.88 -19.76 9.37
N LEU A 194 12.95 -18.95 9.87
CA LEU A 194 12.37 -19.09 11.20
C LEU A 194 11.31 -20.21 11.30
N GLY A 195 10.99 -20.93 10.23
CA GLY A 195 9.97 -21.98 10.22
C GLY A 195 8.54 -21.45 10.33
N LEU A 196 8.30 -20.22 9.87
CA LEU A 196 7.03 -19.51 9.95
C LEU A 196 6.34 -19.46 8.58
N ILE A 197 5.02 -19.42 8.58
CA ILE A 197 4.21 -19.16 7.38
C ILE A 197 4.22 -17.64 7.11
N PRO A 198 4.63 -17.17 5.91
CA PRO A 198 4.58 -15.74 5.59
C PRO A 198 3.15 -15.21 5.64
N PHE A 199 2.91 -14.13 6.38
CA PHE A 199 1.60 -13.51 6.49
C PHE A 199 1.66 -11.99 6.30
N PHE A 200 1.22 -11.51 5.14
CA PHE A 200 1.21 -10.08 4.85
C PHE A 200 -0.19 -9.50 5.13
N ILE A 201 -0.26 -8.47 5.97
CA ILE A 201 -1.50 -7.76 6.28
C ILE A 201 -1.31 -6.32 5.81
N VAL A 202 -1.85 -6.01 4.64
CA VAL A 202 -1.48 -4.79 3.92
C VAL A 202 -2.71 -4.08 3.40
N ARG A 203 -2.62 -2.76 3.25
CA ARG A 203 -3.70 -1.97 2.63
C ARG A 203 -3.96 -2.42 1.20
N MET A 204 -2.91 -2.58 0.39
CA MET A 204 -2.99 -3.07 -0.98
C MET A 204 -1.68 -3.76 -1.37
N PHE A 205 -1.77 -4.78 -2.22
CA PHE A 205 -0.66 -5.37 -2.95
C PHE A 205 -1.05 -5.52 -4.42
N PRO A 206 -0.10 -5.34 -5.35
CA PRO A 206 -0.33 -5.75 -6.72
C PRO A 206 -0.45 -7.27 -6.83
N LYS A 207 -1.13 -7.74 -7.88
CA LYS A 207 -1.41 -9.17 -8.08
C LYS A 207 -0.14 -10.04 -8.09
N SER A 208 0.94 -9.58 -8.70
CA SER A 208 2.20 -10.33 -8.74
C SER A 208 2.80 -10.60 -7.36
N TYR A 209 2.63 -9.67 -6.40
CA TYR A 209 3.13 -9.85 -5.04
C TYR A 209 2.25 -10.82 -4.26
N PHE A 210 0.94 -10.74 -4.45
CA PHE A 210 0.00 -11.72 -3.93
C PHE A 210 0.35 -13.14 -4.43
N ASP A 211 0.57 -13.28 -5.74
CA ASP A 211 0.93 -14.56 -6.37
C ASP A 211 2.28 -15.09 -5.86
N LEU A 212 3.27 -14.20 -5.65
CA LEU A 212 4.54 -14.54 -5.02
C LEU A 212 4.33 -15.10 -3.61
N VAL A 213 3.65 -14.37 -2.73
CA VAL A 213 3.40 -14.81 -1.35
C VAL A 213 2.69 -16.16 -1.33
N GLN A 214 1.68 -16.34 -2.20
CA GLN A 214 0.93 -17.59 -2.28
C GLN A 214 1.81 -18.77 -2.75
N ARG A 215 2.65 -18.56 -3.76
CA ARG A 215 3.60 -19.59 -4.25
C ARG A 215 4.59 -20.01 -3.16
N GLU A 216 4.97 -19.08 -2.30
CA GLU A 216 5.87 -19.33 -1.17
C GLU A 216 5.15 -19.90 0.06
N GLY A 217 3.90 -20.37 -0.10
CA GLY A 217 3.10 -21.00 0.95
C GLY A 217 2.53 -20.02 1.99
N GLY A 218 2.62 -18.72 1.72
CA GLY A 218 2.11 -17.66 2.58
C GLY A 218 0.66 -17.28 2.32
N ILE A 219 0.18 -16.31 3.10
CA ILE A 219 -1.14 -15.71 2.97
C ILE A 219 -1.03 -14.19 2.96
N THR A 220 -1.90 -13.55 2.19
CA THR A 220 -2.06 -12.09 2.20
C THR A 220 -3.48 -11.71 2.59
N LEU A 221 -3.62 -10.79 3.55
CA LEU A 221 -4.86 -10.11 3.89
C LEU A 221 -4.80 -8.66 3.38
N ILE A 222 -5.61 -8.37 2.35
CA ILE A 222 -5.78 -7.01 1.83
C ILE A 222 -6.84 -6.29 2.67
N LEU A 223 -6.50 -5.12 3.22
CA LEU A 223 -7.43 -4.27 3.98
C LEU A 223 -8.22 -3.30 3.09
N GLU A 224 -7.74 -3.06 1.87
CA GLU A 224 -8.26 -2.15 0.85
C GLU A 224 -8.16 -0.66 1.20
N HIS A 225 -8.35 -0.30 2.47
CA HIS A 225 -8.28 1.07 2.95
C HIS A 225 -7.10 1.29 3.88
N GLN A 226 -6.49 2.48 3.79
CA GLN A 226 -5.57 2.96 4.81
C GLN A 226 -6.40 3.39 6.03
N LEU A 227 -6.14 2.74 7.16
CA LEU A 227 -6.96 2.85 8.36
C LEU A 227 -6.42 3.97 9.26
N TYR A 228 -7.12 5.08 9.34
CA TYR A 228 -6.79 6.24 10.15
C TYR A 228 -7.16 6.01 11.62
N PRO A 229 -6.38 6.53 12.58
CA PRO A 229 -6.67 6.40 14.01
C PRO A 229 -8.10 6.75 14.37
N HIS A 230 -8.70 5.98 15.27
CA HIS A 230 -10.05 6.23 15.76
C HIS A 230 -10.23 7.70 16.19
N GLY A 231 -11.37 8.28 15.82
CA GLY A 231 -11.67 9.71 16.02
C GLY A 231 -11.33 10.59 14.82
N GLN A 232 -10.49 10.15 13.89
CA GLN A 232 -10.11 10.91 12.69
C GLN A 232 -11.10 10.79 11.52
N HIS A 233 -12.31 10.27 11.75
CA HIS A 233 -13.37 10.06 10.76
C HIS A 233 -13.66 11.28 9.86
N ARG A 234 -13.68 12.51 10.42
CA ARG A 234 -13.91 13.73 9.64
C ARG A 234 -12.77 13.98 8.65
N PHE A 235 -11.54 13.82 9.13
CA PHE A 235 -10.34 14.03 8.33
C PHE A 235 -10.19 12.94 7.25
N ALA A 236 -10.41 11.67 7.60
CA ALA A 236 -10.42 10.57 6.63
C ALA A 236 -11.48 10.80 5.54
N ARG A 237 -12.68 11.28 5.91
CA ARG A 237 -13.73 11.63 4.95
C ARG A 237 -13.31 12.77 4.03
N GLU A 238 -12.69 13.82 4.56
CA GLU A 238 -12.19 14.94 3.76
C GLU A 238 -11.14 14.46 2.75
N VAL A 239 -10.16 13.67 3.19
CA VAL A 239 -9.14 13.07 2.33
C VAL A 239 -9.77 12.22 1.25
N LYS A 240 -10.72 11.33 1.60
CA LYS A 240 -11.45 10.50 0.64
C LYS A 240 -12.24 11.32 -0.37
N GLN A 241 -12.95 12.36 0.06
CA GLN A 241 -13.77 13.18 -0.84
C GLN A 241 -12.95 14.06 -1.76
N LYS A 242 -11.88 14.69 -1.26
CA LYS A 242 -11.05 15.62 -2.03
C LYS A 242 -10.03 14.91 -2.90
N LEU A 243 -9.43 13.83 -2.39
CA LEU A 243 -8.33 13.14 -3.06
C LEU A 243 -8.73 11.78 -3.66
N GLN A 244 -9.95 11.29 -3.39
CA GLN A 244 -10.42 9.97 -3.86
C GLN A 244 -9.53 8.81 -3.40
N LEU A 245 -8.79 9.00 -2.30
CA LEU A 245 -7.92 7.98 -1.74
C LEU A 245 -8.74 6.97 -0.94
N PRO A 246 -8.35 5.68 -0.95
CA PRO A 246 -8.99 4.62 -0.17
C PRO A 246 -8.53 4.75 1.29
N VAL A 247 -9.06 5.75 1.99
CA VAL A 247 -8.83 5.95 3.42
C VAL A 247 -10.13 5.75 4.17
N ASP A 248 -10.03 5.27 5.40
CA ASP A 248 -11.17 5.14 6.31
C ASP A 248 -10.72 5.24 7.77
N SER A 249 -11.63 5.45 8.72
CA SER A 249 -11.34 5.44 10.16
C SER A 249 -12.37 4.58 10.89
N PRO A 250 -12.42 3.27 10.61
CA PRO A 250 -13.36 2.39 11.27
C PRO A 250 -12.95 2.13 12.73
N PRO A 251 -13.90 1.81 13.62
CA PRO A 251 -13.58 1.47 15.01
C PRO A 251 -12.83 0.14 15.14
N GLU A 252 -13.01 -0.76 14.17
CA GLU A 252 -12.36 -2.08 14.13
C GLU A 252 -12.28 -2.62 12.70
N ILE A 253 -11.51 -3.69 12.49
CA ILE A 253 -11.54 -4.44 11.23
C ILE A 253 -12.87 -5.20 11.14
N PHE A 254 -13.53 -5.08 9.99
CA PHE A 254 -14.83 -5.72 9.73
C PHE A 254 -14.73 -7.25 9.68
N ASP A 255 -15.79 -7.92 10.14
CA ASP A 255 -15.88 -9.40 10.13
C ASP A 255 -15.72 -9.98 8.73
N SER A 256 -16.27 -9.33 7.70
CA SER A 256 -16.15 -9.76 6.31
C SER A 256 -14.68 -9.86 5.84
N THR A 257 -13.81 -8.99 6.35
CA THR A 257 -12.36 -9.03 6.11
C THR A 257 -11.73 -10.23 6.81
N LEU A 258 -12.13 -10.53 8.04
CA LEU A 258 -11.65 -11.69 8.80
C LEU A 258 -12.16 -13.02 8.21
N GLU A 259 -13.39 -13.07 7.71
CA GLU A 259 -13.92 -14.22 6.99
C GLU A 259 -13.13 -14.52 5.71
N ARG A 260 -12.71 -13.48 4.97
CA ARG A 260 -11.83 -13.63 3.80
C ARG A 260 -10.49 -14.26 4.19
N LEU A 261 -9.93 -13.86 5.33
CA LEU A 261 -8.73 -14.48 5.90
C LEU A 261 -8.97 -15.96 6.23
N LEU A 262 -10.04 -16.29 6.94
CA LEU A 262 -10.36 -17.67 7.32
C LEU A 262 -10.56 -18.57 6.09
N ARG A 263 -11.22 -18.06 5.03
CA ARG A 263 -11.34 -18.77 3.76
C ARG A 263 -9.98 -19.03 3.09
N ALA A 264 -9.06 -18.06 3.15
CA ALA A 264 -7.70 -18.23 2.64
C ALA A 264 -6.91 -19.31 3.41
N ILE A 265 -6.99 -19.30 4.74
CA ILE A 265 -6.33 -20.29 5.61
C ILE A 265 -6.90 -21.69 5.38
N ALA A 266 -8.22 -21.82 5.22
CA ALA A 266 -8.86 -23.09 4.91
C ALA A 266 -8.36 -23.67 3.58
N ARG A 267 -8.10 -22.82 2.57
CA ARG A 267 -7.48 -23.23 1.32
C ARG A 267 -6.03 -23.68 1.51
N LEU A 268 -5.23 -22.91 2.27
CA LEU A 268 -3.84 -23.26 2.58
C LEU A 268 -3.75 -24.67 3.20
N ARG A 269 -4.56 -24.95 4.24
CA ARG A 269 -4.59 -26.26 4.90
C ARG A 269 -4.92 -27.42 3.96
N ARG A 270 -5.78 -27.20 2.96
CA ARG A 270 -6.11 -28.24 1.97
C ARG A 270 -4.94 -28.53 1.06
N VAL A 271 -4.20 -27.50 0.64
CA VAL A 271 -3.02 -27.66 -0.22
C VAL A 271 -1.92 -28.41 0.55
N THR A 272 -1.61 -28.00 1.78
CA THR A 272 -0.56 -28.65 2.59
C THR A 272 -0.84 -30.13 2.84
N ARG A 273 -2.11 -30.49 3.11
CA ARG A 273 -2.51 -31.90 3.30
C ARG A 273 -2.46 -32.75 2.04
N ALA A 274 -2.57 -32.15 0.86
CA ALA A 274 -2.50 -32.87 -0.41
C ALA A 274 -1.06 -33.15 -0.86
N THR A 275 -0.10 -32.40 -0.33
CA THR A 275 1.34 -32.53 -0.63
C THR A 275 2.14 -33.27 0.44
N SER A 276 1.48 -33.71 1.52
CA SER A 276 2.05 -34.51 2.61
C SER A 276 1.67 -35.98 2.44
#